data_AF-A0A0U5BPE9-F1
#
_entry.id   AF-A0A0U5BPE9-F1
#
_cell.length_a   1.000
_cell.length_b   1.000
_cell.length_c   1.000
_cell.angle_alpha   90.00
_cell.angle_beta   90.00
_cell.angle_gamma   90.00
#
_symmetry.space_group_name_H-M   'P 1'
#
loop_
_entity.id
_entity.type
_entity.pdbx_description
1 polymer ?
#
loop_
_entity_poly.entity_id
_entity_poly.type
_entity_poly.pdbx_seq_one_letter_code
_entity_poly.pdbx_strand_id
1 'polypeptide(L)'
;MTYFLVDDQFPFHPKALAAGNAALGLWVRAGAWSKQYVTGGHIPKGIATSLGTKAEAEALVKAGLWVKVSDGYRFHDWQDVPGNLDADGEKKRRDSAREQARVRKQRQRSKQTPSHGDSHAESHAVTDTVTGHDVTAGVTPPVTGTSRTPSVHSPVNKTSSVRPVPERAESDGRTDDPDADHNTVRASIAGLGVDYDKTATAIGKACGRIASPSDVARIVTTILDRASSPPRSPTGFVITAITNDWPEFQKLIDTAEEAA
;
A
#
# COMPACT_ATOMS: atom_id res chain seq x y z
N MET A 1 1.12 1.03 2.98
CA MET A 1 1.22 0.18 4.19
C MET A 1 2.44 -0.72 4.04
N THR A 2 3.14 -1.02 5.13
CA THR A 2 4.29 -1.95 5.12
C THR A 2 3.82 -3.34 5.52
N TYR A 3 4.12 -4.35 4.71
CA TYR A 3 3.74 -5.73 4.95
C TYR A 3 4.97 -6.58 5.27
N PHE A 4 4.81 -7.53 6.17
CA PHE A 4 5.75 -8.63 6.36
C PHE A 4 5.24 -9.81 5.53
N LEU A 5 5.99 -10.17 4.50
CA LEU A 5 5.62 -11.21 3.55
C LEU A 5 5.91 -12.58 4.17
N VAL A 6 4.96 -13.50 4.03
CA VAL A 6 5.10 -14.89 4.44
C VAL A 6 4.75 -15.74 3.24
N ASP A 7 5.64 -16.66 2.91
CA ASP A 7 5.44 -17.62 1.82
C ASP A 7 4.25 -18.55 2.11
N ASP A 8 3.50 -18.94 1.08
CA ASP A 8 2.31 -19.77 1.21
C ASP A 8 2.62 -21.21 1.62
N GLN A 9 3.85 -21.69 1.36
CA GLN A 9 4.34 -22.99 1.82
C GLN A 9 4.91 -22.94 3.24
N PHE A 10 5.13 -21.74 3.80
CA PHE A 10 5.69 -21.57 5.14
C PHE A 10 4.94 -22.32 6.27
N PRO A 11 3.59 -22.41 6.29
CA PRO A 11 2.86 -23.08 7.37
C PRO A 11 3.25 -24.55 7.59
N PHE A 12 3.69 -25.25 6.53
CA PHE A 12 4.11 -26.65 6.58
C PHE A 12 5.63 -26.84 6.39
N HIS A 13 6.39 -25.74 6.34
CA HIS A 13 7.83 -25.82 6.20
C HIS A 13 8.47 -26.48 7.44
N PRO A 14 9.48 -27.37 7.29
CA PRO A 14 10.07 -28.10 8.42
C PRO A 14 10.56 -27.19 9.55
N LYS A 15 11.14 -26.03 9.24
CA LYS A 15 11.56 -25.04 10.25
C LYS A 15 10.37 -24.44 11.01
N ALA A 16 9.24 -24.20 10.34
CA ALA A 16 8.05 -23.63 10.96
C ALA A 16 7.41 -24.64 11.92
N LEU A 17 7.25 -25.89 11.47
CA LEU A 17 6.78 -26.99 12.30
C LEU A 17 7.69 -27.24 13.51
N ALA A 18 9.01 -27.18 13.31
CA ALA A 18 9.99 -27.37 14.39
C ALA A 18 9.98 -26.25 15.44
N ALA A 19 9.65 -25.01 15.04
CA ALA A 19 9.54 -23.88 15.95
C ALA A 19 8.26 -23.95 16.81
N GLY A 20 7.15 -24.40 16.22
CA GLY A 20 5.85 -24.48 16.87
C GLY A 20 5.07 -23.15 16.89
N ASN A 21 3.74 -23.25 17.05
CA ASN A 21 2.82 -22.13 16.82
C ASN A 21 3.07 -20.90 17.70
N ALA A 22 3.44 -21.08 18.97
CA ALA A 22 3.72 -19.96 19.87
C ALA A 22 4.95 -19.16 19.39
N ALA A 23 6.02 -19.87 19.01
CA ALA A 23 7.23 -19.28 18.46
C ALA A 23 6.96 -18.59 17.12
N LEU A 24 6.12 -19.18 16.26
CA LEU A 24 5.70 -18.54 15.01
C LEU A 24 4.89 -17.25 15.24
N GLY A 25 4.07 -17.19 16.30
CA GLY A 25 3.40 -15.96 16.71
C GLY A 25 4.39 -14.83 17.03
N LEU A 26 5.46 -15.16 17.78
CA LEU A 26 6.56 -14.22 18.03
C LEU A 26 7.27 -13.82 16.72
N TRP A 27 7.56 -14.78 15.84
CA TRP A 27 8.22 -14.56 14.56
C TRP A 27 7.45 -13.57 13.67
N VAL A 28 6.12 -13.74 13.52
CA VAL A 28 5.29 -12.82 12.71
C VAL A 28 5.28 -11.41 13.31
N ARG A 29 5.10 -11.27 14.63
CA ARG A 29 5.08 -9.96 15.31
C ARG A 29 6.40 -9.23 15.17
N ALA A 30 7.52 -9.94 15.34
CA ALA A 30 8.85 -9.39 15.17
C ALA A 30 9.15 -9.02 13.71
N GLY A 31 8.61 -9.76 12.74
CA GLY A 31 8.76 -9.49 11.32
C GLY A 31 8.05 -8.20 10.91
N ALA A 32 6.80 -8.03 11.36
CA ALA A 32 6.04 -6.80 11.18
C ALA A 32 6.73 -5.59 11.82
N TRP A 33 7.26 -5.74 13.04
CA TRP A 33 8.03 -4.68 13.70
C TRP A 33 9.30 -4.33 12.92
N SER A 34 10.06 -5.34 12.46
CA SER A 34 11.29 -5.12 11.70
C SER A 34 11.03 -4.41 10.37
N LYS A 35 9.88 -4.65 9.74
CA LYS A 35 9.41 -3.92 8.55
C LYS A 35 9.04 -2.48 8.84
N GLN A 36 8.32 -2.24 9.93
CA GLN A 36 7.91 -0.90 10.33
C GLN A 36 9.12 0.01 10.62
N TYR A 37 10.16 -0.54 11.26
CA TYR A 37 11.35 0.21 11.68
C TYR A 37 12.56 0.06 10.74
N VAL A 38 12.42 -0.68 9.63
CA VAL A 38 13.47 -0.91 8.62
C VAL A 38 14.78 -1.38 9.25
N THR A 39 14.69 -2.36 10.15
CA THR A 39 15.85 -2.82 10.94
C THR A 39 16.74 -3.83 10.20
N GLY A 40 16.43 -4.15 8.94
CA GLY A 40 17.14 -5.19 8.21
C GLY A 40 16.99 -6.58 8.84
N GLY A 41 15.88 -6.83 9.54
CA GLY A 41 15.59 -8.09 10.21
C GLY A 41 16.28 -8.25 11.56
N HIS A 42 16.90 -7.19 12.09
CA HIS A 42 17.45 -7.18 13.44
C HIS A 42 16.37 -6.91 14.49
N ILE A 43 16.41 -7.64 15.60
CA ILE A 43 15.47 -7.57 16.71
C ILE A 43 16.26 -7.40 18.02
N PRO A 44 16.22 -6.21 18.64
CA PRO A 44 16.86 -6.00 19.93
C PRO A 44 16.28 -6.91 21.02
N LYS A 45 17.11 -7.35 21.96
CA LYS A 45 16.69 -8.26 23.06
C LYS A 45 15.47 -7.75 23.84
N GLY A 46 15.40 -6.43 24.10
CA GLY A 46 14.26 -5.82 24.77
C GLY A 46 12.96 -6.02 24.01
N ILE A 47 12.98 -5.79 22.68
CA ILE A 47 11.84 -5.99 21.80
C ILE A 47 11.42 -7.46 21.75
N ALA A 48 12.38 -8.38 21.59
CA ALA A 48 12.08 -9.82 21.59
C ALA A 48 11.37 -10.26 22.88
N THR A 49 11.81 -9.73 24.03
CA THR A 49 11.22 -10.03 25.36
C THR A 49 9.84 -9.38 25.55
N SER A 50 9.58 -8.23 24.90
CA SER A 50 8.25 -7.60 24.93
C SER A 50 7.23 -8.28 24.02
N LEU A 51 7.69 -8.93 22.93
CA LEU A 51 6.81 -9.56 21.95
C LEU A 51 6.48 -11.03 22.28
N GLY A 52 7.35 -11.71 23.04
CA GLY A 52 7.20 -13.12 23.37
C GLY A 52 8.14 -13.56 24.48
N THR A 53 8.24 -14.88 24.68
CA THR A 53 9.01 -15.48 25.77
C THR A 53 10.42 -15.86 25.32
N LYS A 54 11.33 -16.04 26.29
CA LYS A 54 12.68 -16.54 26.03
C LYS A 54 12.66 -17.93 25.39
N ALA A 55 11.73 -18.81 25.81
CA ALA A 55 11.60 -20.15 25.26
C ALA A 55 11.16 -20.13 23.79
N GLU A 56 10.23 -19.24 23.42
CA GLU A 56 9.83 -19.04 22.03
C GLU A 56 11.00 -18.54 21.17
N ALA A 57 11.76 -17.56 21.65
CA ALA A 57 12.94 -17.06 20.95
C ALA A 57 14.01 -18.15 20.78
N GLU A 58 14.22 -19.00 21.79
CA GLU A 58 15.14 -20.14 21.71
C GLU A 58 14.65 -21.21 20.73
N ALA A 59 13.33 -21.44 20.65
CA ALA A 59 12.74 -22.34 19.66
C ALA A 59 12.97 -21.82 18.22
N LEU A 60 12.82 -20.52 17.98
CA LEU A 60 13.11 -19.91 16.67
C LEU A 60 14.58 -20.02 16.28
N VAL A 61 15.49 -19.85 17.24
CA VAL A 61 16.93 -20.02 17.01
C VAL A 61 17.26 -21.48 16.72
N LYS A 62 16.70 -22.42 17.51
CA LYS A 62 16.91 -23.86 17.30
C LYS A 62 16.36 -24.34 15.96
N ALA A 63 15.24 -23.79 15.52
CA ALA A 63 14.63 -24.08 14.22
C ALA A 63 15.36 -23.42 13.03
N GLY A 64 16.36 -22.57 13.28
CA GLY A 64 17.09 -21.86 12.22
C GLY A 64 16.25 -20.82 11.49
N LEU A 65 15.23 -20.27 12.16
CA LEU A 65 14.46 -19.12 11.69
C LEU A 65 15.11 -17.81 12.15
N TRP A 66 15.75 -17.82 13.33
CA TRP A 66 16.54 -16.71 13.86
C TRP A 66 17.99 -17.11 14.11
N VAL A 67 18.87 -16.12 14.08
CA VAL A 67 20.27 -16.20 14.51
C VAL A 67 20.46 -15.30 15.72
N LYS A 68 21.18 -15.79 16.72
CA LYS A 68 21.52 -15.01 17.92
C LYS A 68 22.67 -14.07 17.60
N VAL A 69 22.51 -12.79 17.95
CA VAL A 69 23.53 -11.75 17.81
C VAL A 69 23.83 -11.14 19.18
N SER A 70 24.90 -10.34 19.29
CA SER A 70 25.37 -9.79 20.58
C SER A 70 24.31 -8.98 21.33
N ASP A 71 23.42 -8.29 20.61
CA ASP A 71 22.42 -7.36 21.14
C ASP A 71 20.97 -7.86 21.00
N GLY A 72 20.77 -9.11 20.56
CA GLY A 72 19.44 -9.69 20.38
C GLY A 72 19.41 -10.84 19.38
N TYR A 73 18.54 -10.73 18.40
CA TYR A 73 18.29 -11.74 17.38
C TYR A 73 18.22 -11.11 16.00
N ARG A 74 18.40 -11.94 14.96
CA ARG A 74 18.20 -11.53 13.57
C ARG A 74 17.46 -12.62 12.82
N PHE A 75 16.56 -12.25 11.92
CA PHE A 75 15.95 -13.20 10.99
C PHE A 75 17.01 -13.87 10.10
N HIS A 76 16.91 -15.18 9.95
CA HIS A 76 17.66 -15.92 8.94
C HIS A 76 17.14 -15.53 7.54
N ASP A 77 18.03 -15.38 6.56
CA ASP A 77 17.72 -15.06 5.14
C ASP A 77 16.80 -13.83 4.94
N TRP A 78 16.89 -12.82 5.82
CA TRP A 78 16.04 -11.63 5.70
C TRP A 78 16.23 -10.94 4.35
N GLN A 79 17.45 -10.87 3.84
CA GLN A 79 17.81 -10.15 2.63
C GLN A 79 17.41 -10.88 1.34
N ASP A 80 17.12 -12.18 1.42
CA ASP A 80 16.77 -12.99 0.25
C ASP A 80 15.31 -12.77 -0.18
N VAL A 81 14.48 -12.22 0.71
CA VAL A 81 13.09 -11.87 0.43
C VAL A 81 13.01 -10.51 -0.26
N PRO A 82 12.38 -10.40 -1.45
CA PRO A 82 12.21 -9.13 -2.14
C PRO A 82 11.57 -8.04 -1.26
N GLY A 83 12.16 -6.84 -1.25
CA GLY A 83 11.66 -5.71 -0.48
C GLY A 83 12.01 -5.73 1.01
N ASN A 84 12.80 -6.69 1.48
CA ASN A 84 13.44 -6.64 2.79
C ASN A 84 14.71 -5.78 2.72
N LEU A 85 14.54 -4.46 2.70
CA LEU A 85 15.66 -3.53 2.73
C LEU A 85 16.07 -3.23 4.19
N ASP A 86 17.36 -3.05 4.40
CA ASP A 86 17.88 -2.35 5.57
C ASP A 86 17.81 -0.83 5.36
N ALA A 87 18.20 -0.07 6.38
CA ALA A 87 18.14 1.39 6.34
C ALA A 87 18.89 1.97 5.12
N ASP A 88 20.03 1.38 4.76
CA ASP A 88 20.84 1.81 3.62
C ASP A 88 20.18 1.47 2.28
N GLY A 89 19.60 0.27 2.15
CA GLY A 89 18.82 -0.14 1.00
C GLY A 89 17.60 0.76 0.77
N GLU A 90 16.89 1.12 1.85
CA GLU A 90 15.72 2.00 1.79
C GLU A 90 16.12 3.44 1.45
N LYS A 91 17.25 3.92 1.99
CA LYS A 91 17.83 5.21 1.61
C LYS A 91 18.17 5.23 0.12
N LYS A 92 18.86 4.20 -0.39
CA LYS A 92 19.23 4.09 -1.81
C LYS A 92 18.00 4.03 -2.71
N ARG A 93 16.95 3.32 -2.31
CA ARG A 93 15.65 3.28 -3.02
C ARG A 93 14.98 4.64 -3.07
N ARG A 94 15.02 5.40 -1.98
CA ARG A 94 14.47 6.76 -1.92
C ARG A 94 15.27 7.73 -2.80
N ASP A 95 16.59 7.65 -2.76
CA ASP A 95 17.48 8.50 -3.53
C ASP A 95 17.33 8.22 -5.04
N SER A 96 17.25 6.94 -5.44
CA SER A 96 17.00 6.58 -6.84
C SER A 96 15.62 7.02 -7.33
N ALA A 97 14.57 6.89 -6.52
CA ALA A 97 13.23 7.38 -6.86
C ALA A 97 13.19 8.91 -7.05
N ARG A 98 13.93 9.67 -6.22
CA ARG A 98 14.07 11.12 -6.35
C ARG A 98 14.79 11.50 -7.65
N GLU A 99 15.86 10.80 -7.99
CA GLU A 99 16.59 11.06 -9.23
C GLU A 99 15.76 10.73 -10.46
N GLN A 100 15.05 9.60 -10.47
CA GLN A 100 14.14 9.23 -11.55
C GLN A 100 13.03 10.27 -11.74
N ALA A 101 12.47 10.80 -10.64
CA ALA A 101 11.49 11.88 -10.70
C ALA A 101 12.09 13.17 -11.28
N ARG A 102 13.34 13.50 -10.94
CA ARG A 102 14.08 14.66 -11.48
C ARG A 102 14.28 14.50 -13.00
N VAL A 103 14.76 13.34 -13.44
CA VAL A 103 14.96 13.02 -14.86
C VAL A 103 13.65 13.08 -15.63
N ARG A 104 12.56 12.51 -15.09
CA ARG A 104 11.23 12.57 -15.72
C ARG A 104 10.74 14.02 -15.87
N LYS A 105 10.90 14.85 -14.85
CA LYS A 105 10.53 16.28 -14.88
C LYS A 105 11.36 17.06 -15.89
N GLN A 106 12.66 16.78 -16.00
CA GLN A 106 13.53 17.39 -17.00
C GLN A 106 13.11 17.02 -18.43
N ARG A 107 12.83 15.73 -18.69
CA ARG A 107 12.32 15.25 -19.98
C ARG A 107 10.96 15.84 -20.36
N GLN A 108 10.09 16.09 -19.38
CA GLN A 108 8.81 16.75 -19.62
C GLN A 108 9.00 18.23 -19.99
N ARG A 109 9.90 18.94 -19.30
CA ARG A 109 10.24 20.35 -19.61
C ARG A 109 10.83 20.50 -21.00
N SER A 110 11.75 19.62 -21.42
CA SER A 110 12.35 19.68 -22.75
C SER A 110 11.39 19.33 -23.89
N LYS A 111 10.29 18.60 -23.60
CA LYS A 111 9.22 18.32 -24.56
C LYS A 111 8.19 19.46 -24.67
N GLN A 112 8.13 20.35 -23.68
CA GLN A 112 7.17 21.46 -23.62
C GLN A 112 7.72 22.79 -24.13
N THR A 113 9.01 22.90 -24.47
CA THR A 113 9.55 24.01 -25.25
C THR A 113 9.32 23.75 -26.72
N PRO A 114 8.35 24.41 -27.40
CA PRO A 114 8.37 24.46 -28.86
C PRO A 114 9.61 25.26 -29.25
N SER A 115 10.31 24.78 -30.28
CA SER A 115 11.27 25.57 -31.02
C SER A 115 10.63 26.89 -31.47
N HIS A 116 10.82 27.95 -30.69
CA HIS A 116 10.74 29.33 -31.18
C HIS A 116 12.18 29.74 -31.50
N GLY A 117 12.62 29.35 -32.68
CA GLY A 117 13.95 29.62 -33.20
C GLY A 117 13.95 29.25 -34.66
N ASP A 118 13.42 30.15 -35.48
CA ASP A 118 13.98 30.53 -36.77
C ASP A 118 13.10 31.64 -37.38
N SER A 119 13.33 32.87 -36.93
CA SER A 119 13.08 34.05 -37.74
C SER A 119 14.36 34.88 -37.74
N HIS A 120 15.14 34.66 -38.80
CA HIS A 120 16.19 35.57 -39.25
C HIS A 120 15.63 37.00 -39.31
N ALA A 121 16.24 37.91 -38.55
CA ALA A 121 16.17 39.33 -38.80
C ALA A 121 17.60 39.87 -38.76
N GLU A 122 18.26 39.85 -39.92
CA GLU A 122 19.39 40.72 -40.17
C GLU A 122 18.88 42.15 -40.33
N SER A 123 19.55 43.12 -39.69
CA SER A 123 20.05 44.36 -40.32
C SER A 123 20.43 45.44 -39.30
N HIS A 124 21.75 45.66 -39.19
CA HIS A 124 22.49 46.92 -39.01
C HIS A 124 22.07 47.97 -37.94
N ALA A 125 23.02 48.36 -37.08
CA ALA A 125 23.74 49.64 -37.23
C ALA A 125 24.70 49.98 -36.06
N VAL A 126 25.97 50.21 -36.42
CA VAL A 126 26.86 51.32 -36.00
C VAL A 126 27.44 51.34 -34.57
N THR A 127 28.77 51.24 -34.55
CA THR A 127 29.76 51.64 -33.54
C THR A 127 29.59 53.07 -33.02
N ASP A 128 29.79 53.31 -31.71
CA ASP A 128 30.93 54.14 -31.30
C ASP A 128 31.33 53.96 -29.83
N THR A 129 32.63 54.16 -29.59
CA THR A 129 33.32 54.01 -28.32
C THR A 129 33.61 55.41 -27.80
N VAL A 130 33.10 55.82 -26.63
CA VAL A 130 33.67 56.96 -25.87
C VAL A 130 33.61 56.72 -24.37
N THR A 131 34.78 56.90 -23.77
CA THR A 131 35.15 56.84 -22.36
C THR A 131 34.88 58.18 -21.65
N GLY A 132 34.59 58.14 -20.34
CA GLY A 132 34.58 59.30 -19.41
C GLY A 132 33.17 59.73 -19.00
N HIS A 133 32.83 60.05 -17.75
CA HIS A 133 33.59 60.47 -16.58
C HIS A 133 32.84 60.12 -15.29
N ASP A 134 33.63 59.96 -14.22
CA ASP A 134 33.29 59.88 -12.80
C ASP A 134 32.91 61.27 -12.25
N VAL A 135 31.82 61.42 -11.46
CA VAL A 135 31.71 62.39 -10.34
C VAL A 135 30.72 61.90 -9.26
N THR A 136 31.16 62.13 -8.03
CA THR A 136 30.76 61.72 -6.68
C THR A 136 29.65 62.57 -5.99
N ALA A 137 28.93 61.91 -5.05
CA ALA A 137 28.48 62.34 -3.69
C ALA A 137 27.20 63.19 -3.39
N GLY A 138 26.54 62.73 -2.30
CA GLY A 138 25.75 63.48 -1.30
C GLY A 138 24.22 63.28 -1.42
N VAL A 139 23.37 63.04 -0.40
CA VAL A 139 23.36 63.33 1.05
C VAL A 139 22.21 62.51 1.72
N THR A 140 22.51 61.87 2.87
CA THR A 140 21.79 61.47 4.14
C THR A 140 20.24 61.34 4.30
N PRO A 141 19.73 60.52 5.28
CA PRO A 141 18.34 60.01 5.47
C PRO A 141 17.52 60.74 6.58
N PRO A 142 16.28 60.29 6.96
CA PRO A 142 16.10 59.51 8.23
C PRO A 142 14.86 58.55 8.38
N VAL A 143 15.04 57.55 9.28
CA VAL A 143 14.21 56.92 10.37
C VAL A 143 12.70 57.27 10.47
N THR A 144 11.71 56.36 10.74
CA THR A 144 11.36 55.77 12.08
C THR A 144 10.11 54.84 12.06
N GLY A 145 10.14 53.76 12.87
CA GLY A 145 9.04 53.15 13.69
C GLY A 145 7.87 52.41 13.00
N THR A 146 7.35 51.25 13.44
CA THR A 146 7.06 50.82 14.83
C THR A 146 6.72 49.30 14.87
N SER A 147 7.13 48.61 15.93
CA SER A 147 6.82 47.22 16.29
C SER A 147 5.34 46.97 16.68
N ARG A 148 4.84 45.74 16.49
CA ARG A 148 3.92 45.03 17.42
C ARG A 148 3.52 43.60 16.94
N THR A 149 3.96 42.58 17.68
CA THR A 149 3.20 41.33 17.99
C THR A 149 2.18 41.61 19.12
N PRO A 150 1.11 40.81 19.40
CA PRO A 150 1.10 39.34 19.43
C PRO A 150 -0.25 38.59 19.15
N SER A 151 -0.16 37.25 19.21
CA SER A 151 -1.13 36.29 19.81
C SER A 151 -2.25 35.63 18.98
N VAL A 152 -2.07 34.30 18.82
CA VAL A 152 -2.99 33.16 19.07
C VAL A 152 -4.44 33.23 18.54
N HIS A 153 -4.82 32.26 17.70
CA HIS A 153 -5.96 31.33 17.91
C HIS A 153 -6.03 30.26 16.80
N SER A 154 -6.13 28.98 17.20
CA SER A 154 -6.66 27.88 16.37
C SER A 154 -8.19 27.97 16.27
N PRO A 155 -8.81 27.35 15.25
CA PRO A 155 -9.58 26.14 15.54
C PRO A 155 -9.58 25.05 14.44
N VAL A 156 -10.00 23.87 14.89
CA VAL A 156 -10.36 22.63 14.17
C VAL A 156 -11.67 22.79 13.37
N ASN A 157 -11.79 22.26 12.14
CA ASN A 157 -12.83 21.27 11.75
C ASN A 157 -12.77 20.81 10.27
N LYS A 158 -12.88 19.48 10.11
CA LYS A 158 -13.75 18.66 9.22
C LYS A 158 -14.12 19.11 7.79
N THR A 159 -13.87 18.16 6.89
CA THR A 159 -14.78 17.62 5.84
C THR A 159 -15.27 18.58 4.76
N SER A 160 -14.90 18.31 3.50
CA SER A 160 -15.77 18.57 2.35
C SER A 160 -15.50 17.59 1.21
N SER A 161 -16.58 16.90 0.87
CA SER A 161 -16.83 16.08 -0.31
C SER A 161 -17.14 16.99 -1.50
N VAL A 162 -16.56 16.75 -2.68
CA VAL A 162 -17.19 17.04 -3.98
C VAL A 162 -16.67 16.03 -5.03
N ARG A 163 -17.60 15.32 -5.69
CA ARG A 163 -17.49 14.54 -6.95
C ARG A 163 -18.33 15.31 -8.01
N PRO A 164 -18.47 14.88 -9.30
CA PRO A 164 -17.61 14.18 -10.28
C PRO A 164 -17.69 14.87 -11.68
N VAL A 165 -17.34 14.18 -12.81
CA VAL A 165 -17.81 14.29 -14.26
C VAL A 165 -16.61 14.11 -15.27
N PRO A 166 -16.76 13.54 -16.51
CA PRO A 166 -16.47 12.12 -16.86
C PRO A 166 -15.62 11.96 -18.18
N GLU A 167 -15.72 10.79 -18.85
CA GLU A 167 -15.38 10.47 -20.28
C GLU A 167 -13.97 9.84 -20.52
N ARG A 168 -13.81 8.50 -20.70
CA ARG A 168 -14.11 7.60 -21.85
C ARG A 168 -13.20 7.89 -23.06
N ALA A 169 -12.46 7.00 -23.73
CA ALA A 169 -12.13 5.56 -23.68
C ALA A 169 -10.64 5.47 -24.15
N GLU A 170 -9.90 4.36 -24.01
CA GLU A 170 -9.86 3.24 -24.95
C GLU A 170 -8.98 2.10 -24.38
N SER A 171 -9.32 0.88 -24.81
CA SER A 171 -8.80 -0.43 -24.46
C SER A 171 -7.35 -0.69 -24.91
N ASP A 172 -6.56 -1.40 -24.10
CA ASP A 172 -6.03 -2.71 -24.51
C ASP A 172 -5.22 -3.41 -23.41
N GLY A 173 -5.40 -4.73 -23.31
CA GLY A 173 -4.33 -5.65 -22.94
C GLY A 173 -4.10 -5.98 -21.46
N ARG A 174 -4.93 -6.88 -20.92
CA ARG A 174 -4.52 -7.97 -20.00
C ARG A 174 -3.76 -7.55 -18.74
N THR A 175 -4.49 -7.18 -17.69
CA THR A 175 -3.99 -7.27 -16.32
C THR A 175 -4.40 -8.63 -15.75
N ASP A 176 -3.52 -9.63 -15.88
CA ASP A 176 -3.55 -10.85 -15.06
C ASP A 176 -3.06 -10.47 -13.63
N ASP A 177 -3.77 -9.54 -12.99
CA ASP A 177 -3.59 -9.16 -11.59
C ASP A 177 -4.70 -9.86 -10.78
N PRO A 178 -4.40 -10.97 -10.09
CA PRO A 178 -5.42 -11.73 -9.35
C PRO A 178 -6.07 -10.91 -8.22
N ASP A 179 -5.44 -9.82 -7.77
CA ASP A 179 -6.00 -8.91 -6.76
C ASP A 179 -6.96 -7.88 -7.38
N ALA A 180 -6.84 -7.59 -8.67
CA ALA A 180 -7.75 -6.69 -9.38
C ALA A 180 -9.16 -7.30 -9.50
N ASP A 181 -9.24 -8.61 -9.77
CA ASP A 181 -10.51 -9.34 -9.83
C ASP A 181 -11.15 -9.44 -8.42
N HIS A 182 -10.35 -9.77 -7.40
CA HIS A 182 -10.81 -9.82 -6.00
C HIS A 182 -11.39 -8.48 -5.52
N ASN A 183 -10.70 -7.37 -5.75
CA ASN A 183 -11.17 -6.04 -5.35
C ASN A 183 -12.41 -5.59 -6.13
N THR A 184 -12.51 -5.97 -7.41
CA THR A 184 -13.68 -5.68 -8.25
C THR A 184 -14.92 -6.42 -7.76
N VAL A 185 -14.76 -7.71 -7.44
CA VAL A 185 -15.83 -8.54 -6.87
C VAL A 185 -16.27 -8.00 -5.51
N ARG A 186 -15.32 -7.66 -4.64
CA ARG A 186 -15.59 -7.08 -3.32
C ARG A 186 -16.38 -5.76 -3.42
N ALA A 187 -15.99 -4.88 -4.35
CA ALA A 187 -16.70 -3.63 -4.60
C ALA A 187 -18.12 -3.86 -5.13
N SER A 188 -18.31 -4.87 -5.98
CA SER A 188 -19.62 -5.24 -6.53
C SER A 188 -20.57 -5.76 -5.44
N ILE A 189 -20.07 -6.62 -4.53
CA ILE A 189 -20.85 -7.15 -3.41
C ILE A 189 -21.19 -6.05 -2.40
N ALA A 190 -20.26 -5.13 -2.14
CA ALA A 190 -20.54 -3.95 -1.31
C ALA A 190 -21.64 -3.06 -1.92
N GLY A 191 -21.69 -2.97 -3.26
CA GLY A 191 -22.77 -2.28 -3.99
C GLY A 191 -24.16 -2.88 -3.78
N LEU A 192 -24.25 -4.16 -3.40
CA LEU A 192 -25.49 -4.85 -3.03
C LEU A 192 -25.87 -4.69 -1.55
N GLY A 193 -25.10 -3.89 -0.78
CA GLY A 193 -25.30 -3.72 0.66
C GLY A 193 -24.91 -4.95 1.48
N VAL A 194 -24.10 -5.85 0.90
CA VAL A 194 -23.62 -7.07 1.54
C VAL A 194 -22.16 -6.90 1.99
N ASP A 195 -21.87 -7.31 3.22
CA ASP A 195 -20.52 -7.38 3.75
C ASP A 195 -19.80 -8.60 3.17
N TYR A 196 -18.81 -8.35 2.31
CA TYR A 196 -18.02 -9.38 1.65
C TYR A 196 -17.31 -10.30 2.65
N ASP A 197 -16.61 -9.74 3.65
CA ASP A 197 -15.76 -10.53 4.56
C ASP A 197 -16.61 -11.47 5.41
N LYS A 198 -17.75 -10.98 5.89
CA LYS A 198 -18.68 -11.80 6.67
C LYS A 198 -19.27 -12.92 5.83
N THR A 199 -19.60 -12.63 4.57
CA THR A 199 -20.18 -13.63 3.65
C THR A 199 -19.15 -14.66 3.23
N ALA A 200 -17.94 -14.25 2.86
CA ALA A 200 -16.83 -15.15 2.53
C ALA A 200 -16.46 -16.04 3.73
N THR A 201 -16.50 -15.50 4.95
CA THR A 201 -16.30 -16.28 6.18
C THR A 201 -17.41 -17.30 6.40
N ALA A 202 -18.68 -16.93 6.16
CA ALA A 202 -19.81 -17.84 6.32
C ALA A 202 -19.74 -19.00 5.31
N ILE A 203 -19.44 -18.70 4.05
CA ILE A 203 -19.24 -19.70 3.00
C ILE A 203 -18.04 -20.59 3.35
N GLY A 204 -16.92 -20.01 3.78
CA GLY A 204 -15.73 -20.75 4.18
C GLY A 204 -15.96 -21.74 5.33
N LYS A 205 -16.81 -21.37 6.30
CA LYS A 205 -17.23 -22.27 7.38
C LYS A 205 -18.11 -23.43 6.88
N ALA A 206 -18.92 -23.20 5.86
CA ALA A 206 -19.83 -24.20 5.33
C ALA A 206 -19.14 -25.17 4.35
N CYS A 207 -18.18 -24.70 3.55
CA CYS A 207 -17.42 -25.53 2.61
C CYS A 207 -16.13 -26.15 3.19
N GLY A 208 -15.63 -25.65 4.32
CA GLY A 208 -14.35 -26.09 4.89
C GLY A 208 -13.10 -25.66 4.10
N ARG A 209 -13.27 -24.80 3.08
CA ARG A 209 -12.19 -24.23 2.25
C ARG A 209 -12.29 -22.70 2.20
N ILE A 210 -11.27 -22.03 1.69
CA ILE A 210 -11.36 -20.59 1.41
C ILE A 210 -12.24 -20.42 0.16
N ALA A 211 -13.30 -19.62 0.28
CA ALA A 211 -14.22 -19.37 -0.83
C ALA A 211 -13.56 -18.49 -1.89
N SER A 212 -13.63 -18.91 -3.17
CA SER A 212 -13.15 -18.09 -4.29
C SER A 212 -13.99 -16.81 -4.40
N PRO A 213 -13.41 -15.64 -4.77
CA PRO A 213 -14.18 -14.41 -4.93
C PRO A 213 -15.37 -14.57 -5.88
N SER A 214 -15.18 -15.29 -7.00
CA SER A 214 -16.23 -15.55 -7.98
C SER A 214 -17.38 -16.39 -7.39
N ASP A 215 -17.07 -17.36 -6.51
CA ASP A 215 -18.07 -18.18 -5.82
C ASP A 215 -18.90 -17.33 -4.85
N VAL A 216 -18.22 -16.45 -4.08
CA VAL A 216 -18.89 -15.53 -3.17
C VAL A 216 -19.84 -14.61 -3.94
N ALA A 217 -19.39 -14.07 -5.08
CA ALA A 217 -20.23 -13.21 -5.94
C ALA A 217 -21.48 -13.94 -6.43
N ARG A 218 -21.31 -15.16 -6.94
CA ARG A 218 -22.41 -15.97 -7.47
C ARG A 218 -23.42 -16.35 -6.39
N ILE A 219 -22.96 -16.75 -5.21
CA ILE A 219 -23.84 -17.12 -4.10
C ILE A 219 -24.62 -15.91 -3.62
N VAL A 220 -23.96 -14.76 -3.45
CA VAL A 220 -24.61 -13.51 -3.02
C VAL A 220 -25.67 -13.07 -4.03
N THR A 221 -25.33 -13.02 -5.32
CA THR A 221 -26.29 -12.58 -6.35
C THR A 221 -27.46 -13.53 -6.44
N THR A 222 -27.22 -14.85 -6.43
CA THR A 222 -28.29 -15.86 -6.48
C THR A 222 -29.26 -15.75 -5.30
N ILE A 223 -28.73 -15.53 -4.09
CA ILE A 223 -29.58 -15.39 -2.89
C ILE A 223 -30.40 -14.10 -2.94
N LEU A 224 -29.79 -12.99 -3.33
CA LEU A 224 -30.48 -11.70 -3.39
C LEU A 224 -31.50 -11.63 -4.53
N ASP A 225 -31.25 -12.27 -5.67
CA ASP A 225 -32.18 -12.32 -6.80
C ASP A 225 -33.43 -13.16 -6.50
N ARG A 226 -33.31 -14.14 -5.60
CA ARG A 226 -34.44 -14.93 -5.07
C ARG A 226 -35.26 -14.20 -4.01
N ALA A 227 -34.75 -13.11 -3.44
CA ALA A 227 -35.48 -12.34 -2.45
C ALA A 227 -36.63 -11.59 -3.13
N SER A 228 -37.89 -11.95 -2.84
CA SER A 228 -39.06 -11.31 -3.44
C SER A 228 -39.21 -9.81 -3.08
N SER A 229 -38.43 -9.32 -2.13
CA SER A 229 -38.34 -7.90 -1.75
C SER A 229 -36.95 -7.60 -1.18
N PRO A 230 -36.45 -6.36 -1.31
CA PRO A 230 -35.12 -6.00 -0.81
C PRO A 230 -35.05 -6.18 0.71
N PRO A 231 -34.14 -7.04 1.21
CA PRO A 231 -34.05 -7.34 2.64
C PRO A 231 -33.56 -6.11 3.42
N ARG A 232 -34.13 -5.90 4.62
CA ARG A 232 -33.69 -4.83 5.55
C ARG A 232 -32.21 -4.96 5.95
N SER A 233 -31.68 -6.19 5.97
CA SER A 233 -30.26 -6.48 6.15
C SER A 233 -29.83 -7.49 5.08
N PRO A 234 -29.27 -7.03 3.94
CA PRO A 234 -28.80 -7.92 2.88
C PRO A 234 -27.76 -8.92 3.38
N THR A 235 -26.84 -8.46 4.23
CA THR A 235 -25.81 -9.33 4.84
C THR A 235 -26.43 -10.41 5.73
N GLY A 236 -27.36 -10.04 6.62
CA GLY A 236 -28.01 -11.00 7.52
C GLY A 236 -28.87 -12.02 6.77
N PHE A 237 -29.56 -11.57 5.72
CA PHE A 237 -30.34 -12.42 4.83
C PHE A 237 -29.47 -13.47 4.12
N VAL A 238 -28.35 -13.04 3.53
CA VAL A 238 -27.40 -13.92 2.85
C VAL A 238 -26.81 -14.95 3.81
N ILE A 239 -26.34 -14.55 4.99
CA ILE A 239 -25.77 -15.48 5.99
C ILE A 239 -26.81 -16.51 6.45
N THR A 240 -28.07 -16.07 6.63
CA THR A 240 -29.16 -16.96 7.05
C THR A 240 -29.48 -17.99 5.96
N ALA A 241 -29.55 -17.57 4.69
CA ALA A 241 -29.75 -18.47 3.56
C ALA A 241 -28.59 -19.48 3.42
N ILE A 242 -27.33 -19.04 3.54
CA ILE A 242 -26.16 -19.92 3.53
C ILE A 242 -26.26 -20.98 4.63
N THR A 243 -26.73 -20.59 5.83
CA THR A 243 -26.81 -21.50 6.97
C THR A 243 -27.92 -22.53 6.82
N ASN A 244 -29.07 -22.15 6.24
CA ASN A 244 -30.23 -23.01 6.12
C ASN A 244 -30.19 -23.93 4.89
N ASP A 245 -29.67 -23.43 3.76
CA ASP A 245 -29.80 -24.08 2.45
C ASP A 245 -28.44 -24.38 1.78
N TRP A 246 -27.38 -24.58 2.58
CA TRP A 246 -26.02 -24.85 2.08
C TRP A 246 -25.90 -25.91 0.97
N PRO A 247 -26.56 -27.08 1.06
CA PRO A 247 -26.44 -28.13 0.03
C PRO A 247 -26.86 -27.69 -1.37
N GLU A 248 -27.71 -26.67 -1.48
CA GLU A 248 -28.09 -26.09 -2.77
C GLU A 248 -26.97 -25.23 -3.36
N PHE A 249 -26.35 -24.40 -2.52
CA PHE A 249 -25.24 -23.53 -2.93
C PHE A 249 -23.95 -24.31 -3.19
N GLN A 250 -23.76 -25.46 -2.54
CA GLN A 250 -22.67 -26.38 -2.85
C GLN A 250 -22.75 -26.86 -4.31
N LYS A 251 -23.94 -27.25 -4.80
CA LYS A 251 -24.14 -27.64 -6.21
C LYS A 251 -23.81 -26.52 -7.18
N LEU A 252 -24.10 -25.27 -6.81
CA LEU A 252 -23.76 -24.10 -7.64
C LEU A 252 -22.25 -23.93 -7.81
N ILE A 253 -21.46 -24.27 -6.78
CA ILE A 253 -19.99 -24.25 -6.85
C ILE A 253 -19.50 -25.47 -7.66
N ASP A 254 -20.00 -26.66 -7.39
CA ASP A 254 -19.53 -27.89 -8.05
C ASP A 254 -19.81 -27.86 -9.58
N THR A 255 -20.99 -27.37 -10.00
CA THR A 255 -21.33 -27.16 -11.42
C THR A 255 -20.46 -26.08 -12.09
N ALA A 256 -19.91 -25.14 -11.31
CA ALA A 256 -18.98 -24.14 -11.83
C ALA A 256 -17.62 -24.74 -12.17
N GLU A 257 -17.17 -25.67 -11.32
CA GLU A 257 -15.88 -26.33 -11.41
C GLU A 257 -15.85 -27.34 -12.57
N GLU A 258 -16.99 -27.97 -12.89
CA GLU A 258 -17.13 -28.85 -14.06
C GLU A 258 -17.22 -28.11 -15.41
N ALA A 259 -17.53 -26.80 -15.40
CA ALA A 259 -17.70 -25.99 -16.62
C ALA A 259 -16.46 -25.14 -16.99
N ALA A 260 -15.43 -25.13 -16.12
CA ALA A 260 -14.16 -24.43 -16.30
C ALA A 260 -13.07 -25.36 -16.83
#